data_AF-A0A0A8JNK4-F1
#
_entry.id   AF-A0A0A8JNK4-F1
#
_cell.length_a   1.000
_cell.length_b   1.000
_cell.length_c   1.000
_cell.angle_alpha   90.00
_cell.angle_beta   90.00
_cell.angle_gamma   90.00
#
_symmetry.space_group_name_H-M   'P 1'
#
loop_
_entity.id
_entity.type
_entity.pdbx_description
1 polymer ?
#
loop_
_entity_poly.entity_id
_entity_poly.type
_entity_poly.pdbx_seq_one_letter_code
_entity_poly.pdbx_strand_id
1 'polypeptide(L)' 'MANIKVKVKDGAFPIRYKGERFLVGDELTIDDKYFDESSMERLEEPKKAARSSKTSESE' A
#
# COMPACT_ATOMS: atom_id res chain seq x y z
N MET A 1 -10.23 0.47 -9.23
CA MET A 1 -9.95 -0.22 -7.95
C MET A 1 -8.89 0.60 -7.24
N ALA A 2 -9.07 0.90 -5.95
CA ALA A 2 -8.09 1.67 -5.21
C ALA A 2 -6.98 0.74 -4.71
N ASN A 3 -5.73 1.16 -4.87
CA ASN A 3 -4.56 0.45 -4.40
C ASN A 3 -4.08 1.13 -3.11
N ILE A 4 -3.84 0.34 -2.08
CA ILE A 4 -3.38 0.83 -0.79
C ILE A 4 -1.97 0.30 -0.53
N LYS A 5 -1.14 1.10 0.11
CA LYS A 5 0.18 0.66 0.55
C LYS A 5 0.05 0.14 1.97
N VAL A 6 0.46 -1.11 2.17
CA VAL A 6 0.36 -1.79 3.45
C VAL A 6 1.71 -2.36 3.85
N LYS A 7 1.88 -2.59 5.14
CA LYS A 7 3.01 -3.28 5.74
C LYS A 7 2.52 -4.53 6.43
N VAL A 8 3.26 -5.62 6.36
CA VAL A 8 2.96 -6.83 7.14
C VAL A 8 3.27 -6.55 8.61
N LYS A 9 2.28 -6.75 9.48
CA LYS A 9 2.41 -6.48 10.93
C LYS A 9 3.44 -7.39 11.58
N ASP A 10 4.14 -6.86 12.58
CA ASP A 10 5.01 -7.64 13.45
C ASP A 10 4.19 -8.68 14.24
N GLY A 11 4.52 -9.97 14.03
CA GLY A 11 3.79 -11.10 14.60
C GLY A 11 2.73 -11.72 13.67
N ALA A 12 2.52 -11.18 12.48
CA ALA A 12 1.64 -11.78 11.47
C ALA A 12 2.34 -12.93 10.71
N PHE A 13 1.54 -13.81 10.09
CA PHE A 13 2.08 -14.82 9.17
C PHE A 13 2.49 -14.18 7.84
N PRO A 14 3.54 -14.71 7.17
CA PRO A 14 3.91 -14.28 5.82
C PRO A 14 2.72 -14.38 4.87
N ILE A 15 2.38 -13.26 4.25
CA ILE A 15 1.27 -13.15 3.32
C ILE A 15 1.72 -13.46 1.90
N ARG A 16 0.80 -14.01 1.10
CA ARG A 16 1.01 -14.26 -0.32
C ARG A 16 0.09 -13.37 -1.12
N TYR A 17 0.66 -12.62 -2.06
CA TYR A 17 -0.10 -11.73 -2.93
C TYR A 17 0.42 -11.85 -4.36
N LYS A 18 -0.48 -12.08 -5.32
CA LYS A 18 -0.17 -12.28 -6.75
C LYS A 18 0.94 -13.32 -7.04
N GLY A 19 1.08 -14.32 -6.18
CA GLY A 19 2.11 -15.37 -6.31
C GLY A 19 3.45 -15.02 -5.66
N GLU A 20 3.63 -13.78 -5.21
CA GLU A 20 4.78 -13.37 -4.41
C GLU A 20 4.49 -13.55 -2.91
N ARG A 21 5.54 -13.78 -2.13
CA ARG A 21 5.46 -13.99 -0.69
C ARG A 21 6.17 -12.84 0.01
N PHE A 22 5.47 -12.20 0.92
CA PHE A 22 5.95 -11.05 1.70
C PHE A 22 6.10 -11.47 3.16
N LEU A 23 7.23 -11.11 3.75
CA LEU A 23 7.57 -11.41 5.14
C LEU A 23 7.08 -10.28 6.06
N VAL A 24 7.15 -10.55 7.35
CA VAL A 24 6.87 -9.57 8.40
C VAL A 24 7.77 -8.35 8.20
N GLY A 25 7.17 -7.15 8.24
CA GLY A 25 7.87 -5.90 8.00
C GLY A 25 7.95 -5.46 6.54
N ASP A 26 7.64 -6.33 5.58
CA ASP A 26 7.65 -5.96 4.16
C ASP A 26 6.50 -5.02 3.83
N GLU A 27 6.78 -4.06 2.94
CA GLU A 27 5.79 -3.14 2.40
C GLU A 27 5.36 -3.60 1.01
N LEU A 28 4.05 -3.60 0.78
CA LEU A 28 3.47 -3.99 -0.50
C LEU A 28 2.24 -3.16 -0.83
N THR A 29 1.96 -3.06 -2.12
CA THR A 29 0.77 -2.38 -2.63
C THR A 29 -0.26 -3.44 -3.04
N ILE A 30 -1.37 -3.49 -2.31
CA ILE A 30 -2.47 -4.42 -2.58
C ILE A 30 -3.71 -3.66 -3.03
N ASP A 31 -4.65 -4.37 -3.66
CA ASP A 31 -5.98 -3.79 -3.84
C ASP A 31 -6.68 -3.73 -2.48
N ASP A 32 -7.44 -2.68 -2.23
CA ASP A 32 -8.15 -2.47 -0.95
C ASP A 32 -9.05 -3.66 -0.55
N LYS A 33 -9.57 -4.40 -1.53
CA LYS A 33 -10.37 -5.62 -1.34
C LYS A 33 -9.60 -6.80 -0.72
N TYR A 34 -8.28 -6.78 -0.76
CA TYR A 34 -7.40 -7.81 -0.17
C TYR A 34 -6.80 -7.36 1.17
N PHE A 35 -7.21 -6.20 1.68
CA PHE A 35 -6.71 -5.70 2.95
C PHE A 35 -7.24 -6.55 4.10
N ASP A 36 -6.32 -7.06 4.91
CA ASP A 36 -6.65 -7.72 6.17
C ASP A 36 -6.00 -6.94 7.32
N GLU A 37 -6.85 -6.30 8.12
CA GLU A 37 -6.45 -5.46 9.24
C GLU A 37 -5.79 -6.26 10.38
N SER A 38 -5.97 -7.59 10.39
CA SER A 38 -5.34 -8.49 11.37
C SER A 38 -3.86 -8.73 11.06
N SER A 39 -3.54 -8.88 9.77
CA SER A 39 -2.20 -9.28 9.29
C SER A 39 -1.40 -8.11 8.71
N MET A 40 -2.07 -7.04 8.30
CA MET A 40 -1.48 -5.91 7.58
C MET A 40 -1.82 -4.59 8.28
N GLU A 41 -0.94 -3.62 8.11
CA GLU A 41 -1.08 -2.25 8.59
C GLU A 41 -1.08 -1.30 7.39
N ARG A 42 -2.06 -0.39 7.31
CA ARG A 42 -2.09 0.63 6.24
C ARG A 42 -1.02 1.67 6.50
N LEU A 43 -0.07 1.81 5.57
CA LEU A 43 1.00 2.81 5.63
C LEU A 43 0.60 4.13 4.95
N GLU A 44 -0.11 4.06 3.83
CA GLU A 44 -0.67 5.22 3.16
C GLU A 44 -2.08 4.89 2.69
N GLU A 45 -3.05 5.68 3.13
CA GLU A 45 -4.29 5.84 2.37
C GLU A 45 -3.92 6.30 0.96
N PRO A 46 -4.62 5.84 -0.08
CA PRO A 46 -4.34 6.29 -1.44
C PRO A 46 -4.49 7.80 -1.39
N LYS A 47 -3.38 8.53 -1.48
CA LYS A 47 -3.38 9.97 -1.73
C LYS A 47 -4.31 10.10 -2.92
N LYS A 48 -5.55 10.57 -2.66
CA LYS A 48 -6.42 11.12 -3.69
C LYS A 48 -5.47 11.94 -4.51
N ALA A 49 -5.27 11.56 -5.77
CA ALA A 49 -4.33 12.23 -6.64
C ALA A 49 -4.59 13.72 -6.48
N ALA A 50 -3.72 14.39 -5.70
CA ALA A 50 -3.69 15.82 -5.62
C ALA A 50 -3.17 16.16 -6.99
N ARG A 51 -4.16 16.35 -7.87
CA ARG A 51 -4.04 16.63 -9.29
C ARG A 51 -2.87 17.58 -9.39
N SER A 52 -1.77 17.07 -9.97
CA SER A 52 -0.56 17.82 -10.17
C SER A 52 -0.95 19.14 -10.83
N SER A 53 -1.00 20.22 -10.04
CA SER A 53 -1.04 21.57 -10.57
C SER A 53 0.37 21.82 -11.09
N LYS A 54 0.59 21.33 -12.29
CA LYS A 54 1.63 21.80 -13.18
C LYS A 54 1.40 23.31 -13.36
N THR A 55 2.14 24.11 -12.61
CA THR A 55 2.53 25.44 -13.06
C THR A 55 4.03 25.39 -13.27
N SER A 56 4.40 25.03 -14.50
CA SER A 56 5.62 25.56 -15.09
C SER A 56 5.42 27.06 -15.21
N GLU A 57 6.25 27.87 -14.57
CA GLU A 57 6.64 29.14 -15.15
C GLU A 57 8.06 29.43 -14.71
N SER A 58 8.95 29.37 -15.68
CA SER A 58 10.31 29.88 -15.60
C SER A 58 10.25 31.40 -15.60
N GLU A 59 11.03 32.05 -14.74
CA GLU A 59 11.73 33.30 -15.05
C GLU A 59 12.99 33.41 -14.18
#